data_AF-A0A140KZV8-F1
#
_entry.id   AF-A0A140KZV8-F1
#
_cell.length_a   1.000
_cell.length_b   1.000
_cell.length_c   1.000
_cell.angle_alpha   90.00
_cell.angle_beta   90.00
_cell.angle_gamma   90.00
#
_symmetry.space_group_name_H-M   'P 1'
#
loop_
_entity.id
_entity.type
_entity.pdbx_description
1 polymer ?
#
loop_
_entity_poly.entity_id
_entity_poly.type
_entity_poly.pdbx_seq_one_letter_code
_entity_poly.pdbx_strand_id
1 'polypeptide(L)'
;MYLEENKEDIEKYLEYRNSDEYKKSPACKIQQLLLKFQQESGYYDIFIENLKIFSDSYREFFEKLQAANKAFVDKYPQFDNIYKV
;
A
#
# COMPACT_ATOMS: atom_id res chain seq x y z
N MET A 1 3.59 -7.74 19.79
CA MET A 1 3.80 -6.68 18.77
C MET A 1 3.04 -7.12 17.53
N TYR A 2 2.18 -6.28 16.96
CA TYR A 2 1.20 -6.66 15.92
C TYR A 2 1.76 -7.54 14.79
N LEU A 3 2.95 -7.23 14.28
CA LEU A 3 3.58 -7.98 13.18
C LEU A 3 4.06 -9.39 13.54
N GLU A 4 4.29 -9.69 14.82
CA GLU A 4 4.59 -11.06 15.26
C GLU A 4 3.30 -11.85 15.46
N GLU A 5 2.31 -11.22 16.08
CA GLU A 5 1.00 -11.83 16.37
C GLU A 5 0.25 -12.20 15.09
N ASN A 6 0.43 -11.44 14.02
CA ASN A 6 -0.27 -11.64 12.74
C ASN A 6 0.66 -12.19 11.64
N LYS A 7 1.83 -12.74 12.00
CA LYS A 7 2.83 -13.20 11.03
C LYS A 7 2.25 -14.19 10.01
N GLU A 8 1.52 -15.19 10.48
CA GLU A 8 0.96 -16.24 9.63
C GLU A 8 -0.03 -15.68 8.60
N ASP A 9 -0.90 -14.76 9.02
CA ASP A 9 -1.89 -14.13 8.13
C ASP A 9 -1.21 -13.22 7.10
N ILE A 10 -0.17 -12.49 7.51
CA ILE A 10 0.63 -11.65 6.61
C ILE A 10 1.32 -12.50 5.54
N GLU A 11 1.93 -13.63 5.93
CA GLU A 11 2.61 -14.54 5.02
C GLU A 11 1.62 -15.20 4.03
N LYS A 12 0.48 -15.70 4.51
CA LYS A 12 -0.58 -16.23 3.63
C LYS A 12 -1.12 -15.20 2.65
N TYR A 13 -1.31 -13.96 3.12
CA TYR A 13 -1.74 -12.88 2.24
C TYR A 13 -0.70 -12.60 1.14
N LEU A 14 0.58 -12.61 1.48
CA LEU A 14 1.66 -12.40 0.54
C LEU A 14 1.74 -13.51 -0.51
N GLU A 15 1.59 -14.77 -0.10
CA GLU A 15 1.49 -15.92 -1.01
C GLU A 15 0.32 -15.75 -1.98
N TYR A 16 -0.87 -15.41 -1.46
CA TYR A 16 -2.06 -15.16 -2.27
C TYR A 16 -1.82 -14.03 -3.28
N ARG A 17 -1.27 -12.89 -2.83
CA ARG A 17 -1.00 -11.73 -3.71
C ARG A 17 0.02 -12.05 -4.81
N ASN A 18 0.94 -12.98 -4.55
CA ASN A 18 1.93 -13.42 -5.53
C ASN A 18 1.46 -14.57 -6.43
N SER A 19 0.34 -15.21 -6.09
CA SER A 19 -0.22 -16.32 -6.85
C SER A 19 -0.66 -15.91 -8.26
N ASP A 20 -0.60 -16.88 -9.16
CA ASP A 20 -1.11 -16.76 -10.52
C ASP A 20 -2.61 -16.48 -10.55
N GLU A 21 -3.35 -17.05 -9.62
CA GLU A 21 -4.81 -16.86 -9.49
C GLU A 21 -5.13 -15.39 -9.24
N TYR A 22 -4.48 -14.77 -8.25
CA TYR A 22 -4.67 -13.35 -7.97
C TYR A 22 -4.24 -12.48 -9.16
N LYS A 23 -3.04 -12.73 -9.72
CA LYS A 23 -2.50 -11.93 -10.83
C LYS A 23 -3.37 -11.95 -12.08
N LYS A 24 -4.07 -13.06 -12.35
CA LYS A 24 -5.02 -13.21 -13.47
C LYS A 24 -6.44 -12.77 -13.12
N SER A 25 -6.71 -12.43 -11.86
CA SER A 25 -8.04 -12.08 -11.38
C SER A 25 -8.50 -10.69 -11.87
N PRO A 26 -9.82 -10.47 -12.00
CA PRO A 26 -10.38 -9.13 -12.21
C PRO A 26 -10.01 -8.13 -11.10
N ALA A 27 -9.80 -8.60 -9.87
CA ALA A 27 -9.45 -7.76 -8.74
C ALA A 27 -8.05 -7.12 -8.91
N CYS A 28 -7.06 -7.90 -9.35
CA CYS A 28 -5.74 -7.39 -9.69
C CYS A 28 -5.81 -6.37 -10.84
N LYS A 29 -6.61 -6.67 -11.88
CA LYS A 29 -6.81 -5.74 -13.01
C LYS A 29 -7.42 -4.40 -12.57
N ILE A 30 -8.45 -4.42 -11.71
CA ILE A 30 -9.06 -3.19 -11.18
C ILE A 30 -8.06 -2.40 -10.34
N GLN A 31 -7.28 -3.09 -9.50
CA GLN A 31 -6.25 -2.45 -8.69
C GLN A 31 -5.21 -1.71 -9.55
N GLN A 32 -4.72 -2.35 -10.63
CA GLN A 32 -3.76 -1.74 -11.55
C GLN A 32 -4.35 -0.51 -12.27
N LEU A 33 -5.59 -0.62 -12.75
CA LEU A 33 -6.27 0.50 -13.40
C LEU A 33 -6.47 1.68 -12.46
N LEU A 34 -6.84 1.42 -11.20
CA LEU A 34 -6.99 2.46 -10.19
C LEU A 34 -5.65 3.12 -9.85
N LEU A 35 -4.58 2.33 -9.67
CA LEU A 35 -3.26 2.86 -9.39
C LEU A 35 -2.78 3.77 -10.51
N LYS A 36 -2.93 3.32 -11.77
CA LYS A 36 -2.59 4.12 -12.95
C LYS A 36 -3.40 5.41 -13.00
N PHE A 37 -4.71 5.33 -12.78
CA PHE A 37 -5.57 6.52 -12.74
C PHE A 37 -5.11 7.51 -11.66
N GLN A 38 -4.77 7.04 -10.46
CA GLN A 38 -4.29 7.90 -9.37
C GLN A 38 -2.95 8.57 -9.70
N GLN A 39 -2.02 7.84 -10.32
CA GLN A 39 -0.74 8.39 -10.79
C GLN A 39 -0.94 9.45 -11.89
N GLU A 40 -1.79 9.18 -12.88
CA GLU A 40 -2.01 10.08 -14.02
C GLU A 40 -2.86 11.31 -13.67
N SER A 41 -3.73 11.21 -12.66
CA SER A 41 -4.62 12.31 -12.25
C SER A 41 -3.97 13.33 -11.32
N GLY A 42 -2.72 13.09 -10.88
CA GLY A 42 -2.07 13.91 -9.85
C GLY A 42 -2.63 13.68 -8.45
N TYR A 43 -3.30 12.55 -8.20
CA TYR A 43 -3.86 12.23 -6.88
C TYR A 43 -2.77 12.27 -5.79
N TYR A 44 -1.64 11.59 -6.03
CA TYR A 44 -0.55 11.56 -5.06
C TYR A 44 0.22 12.87 -5.01
N ASP A 45 0.60 13.42 -6.17
CA ASP A 45 1.53 14.55 -6.24
C ASP A 45 0.86 15.91 -6.00
N ILE A 46 -0.45 16.03 -6.23
CA ILE A 46 -1.20 17.29 -6.07
C ILE A 46 -2.22 17.17 -4.93
N PHE A 47 -3.15 16.21 -5.00
CA PHE A 47 -4.26 16.17 -4.04
C PHE A 47 -3.78 15.83 -2.63
N ILE A 48 -3.02 14.75 -2.47
CA ILE A 48 -2.52 14.30 -1.16
C ILE A 48 -1.56 15.33 -0.55
N GLU A 49 -0.66 15.92 -1.34
CA GLU A 49 0.23 16.98 -0.83
C GLU A 49 -0.54 18.21 -0.36
N ASN A 50 -1.53 18.68 -1.14
CA ASN A 50 -2.38 19.79 -0.71
C ASN A 50 -3.19 19.43 0.53
N LEU A 51 -3.71 18.20 0.64
CA LEU A 51 -4.48 17.76 1.81
C LEU A 51 -3.64 17.80 3.09
N LYS A 52 -2.36 17.44 3.03
CA LYS A 52 -1.42 17.60 4.16
C LYS A 52 -1.23 19.06 4.54
N ILE A 53 -1.25 20.00 3.58
CA ILE A 53 -1.14 21.44 3.85
C ILE A 53 -2.40 21.95 4.55
N PHE A 54 -3.58 21.56 4.04
CA PHE A 54 -4.87 22.06 4.54
C PHE A 54 -5.33 21.41 5.85
N SER A 55 -4.80 20.25 6.22
CA SER A 55 -5.23 19.50 7.41
C SER A 55 -4.04 18.96 8.20
N ASP A 56 -3.79 19.58 9.36
CA ASP A 56 -2.73 19.14 10.27
C ASP A 56 -3.00 17.73 10.80
N SER A 57 -4.25 17.41 11.13
CA SER A 57 -4.62 16.06 11.59
C SER A 57 -4.38 15.00 10.53
N TYR A 58 -4.61 15.31 9.25
CA TYR A 58 -4.30 14.41 8.15
C TYR A 58 -2.79 14.24 7.99
N ARG A 59 -2.01 15.33 8.07
CA ARG A 59 -0.55 15.29 7.98
C ARG A 59 0.04 14.41 9.07
N GLU A 60 -0.35 14.62 10.32
CA GLU A 60 0.12 13.82 11.46
C GLU A 60 -0.25 12.34 11.31
N PHE A 61 -1.47 12.05 10.84
CA PHE A 61 -1.89 10.68 10.53
C PHE A 61 -1.01 10.07 9.45
N PHE A 62 -0.77 10.81 8.36
CA PHE A 62 0.04 10.34 7.24
C PHE A 62 1.48 10.03 7.65
N GLU A 63 2.09 10.88 8.50
CA GLU A 63 3.44 10.65 9.04
C GLU A 63 3.51 9.36 9.89
N LYS A 64 2.52 9.14 10.77
CA LYS A 64 2.42 7.89 11.55
C LYS A 64 2.25 6.68 10.65
N LEU A 65 1.44 6.81 9.60
CA LEU A 65 1.23 5.75 8.62
C LEU A 65 2.51 5.43 7.85
N GLN A 66 3.30 6.43 7.44
CA GLN A 66 4.60 6.25 6.80
C GLN A 66 5.60 5.55 7.73
N ALA A 67 5.67 5.94 9.00
CA ALA A 67 6.53 5.28 9.99
C ALA A 67 6.14 3.80 10.19
N ALA A 68 4.84 3.51 10.29
CA ALA A 68 4.34 2.14 10.39
C ALA A 68 4.63 1.33 9.11
N ASN A 69 4.42 1.91 7.93
CA ASN A 69 4.73 1.28 6.65
C ASN A 69 6.22 0.97 6.53
N LYS A 70 7.10 1.88 6.97
CA LYS A 70 8.54 1.64 7.00
C LYS A 70 8.88 0.42 7.86
N ALA A 71 8.38 0.34 9.08
CA ALA A 71 8.61 -0.83 9.95
C ALA A 71 8.05 -2.12 9.35
N PHE A 72 6.93 -2.05 8.63
CA PHE A 72 6.33 -3.18 7.94
C PHE A 72 7.19 -3.67 6.78
N VAL A 73 7.64 -2.79 5.89
CA VAL A 73 8.48 -3.12 4.74
C VAL A 73 9.87 -3.58 5.18
N ASP A 74 10.45 -2.97 6.22
CA ASP A 74 11.74 -3.40 6.79
C ASP A 74 11.67 -4.87 7.27
N LYS A 75 10.51 -5.31 7.80
CA LYS A 75 10.28 -6.70 8.22
C LYS A 75 9.87 -7.62 7.07
N TYR A 76 9.09 -7.13 6.11
CA TYR A 76 8.60 -7.88 4.95
C TYR A 76 8.93 -7.16 3.63
N PRO A 77 10.19 -7.20 3.17
CA PRO A 77 10.64 -6.45 1.98
C PRO A 77 9.88 -6.80 0.70
N GLN A 78 9.29 -8.00 0.66
CA GLN A 78 8.46 -8.47 -0.45
C GLN A 78 7.26 -7.54 -0.72
N PHE A 79 6.79 -6.78 0.27
CA PHE A 79 5.69 -5.83 0.14
C PHE A 79 6.05 -4.51 -0.55
N ASP A 80 7.33 -4.19 -0.72
CA ASP A 80 7.75 -2.91 -1.31
C ASP A 80 7.23 -2.73 -2.75
N ASN A 81 6.98 -3.84 -3.46
CA ASN A 81 6.62 -3.81 -4.88
C ASN A 81 5.40 -4.67 -5.22
N ILE A 82 4.57 -5.10 -4.27
CA ILE A 82 3.37 -5.92 -4.57
C ILE A 82 2.30 -5.22 -5.42
N TYR A 83 2.46 -3.90 -5.64
CA TYR A 83 1.59 -3.09 -6.48
C TYR A 83 2.26 -2.65 -7.80
N LYS A 84 3.57 -2.90 -7.96
CA LYS A 84 4.28 -2.70 -9.22
C LYS A 84 4.27 -4.03 -9.95
N VAL A 85 3.34 -4.20 -10.90
CA VAL A 85 3.30 -5.34 -11.83
C VAL A 85 3.88 -4.90 -13.17
#